data_AF-A0A2T0W6C7-F1
#
_entry.id   AF-A0A2T0W6C7-F1
#
_cell.length_a   1.000
_cell.length_b   1.000
_cell.length_c   1.000
_cell.angle_alpha   90.00
_cell.angle_beta   90.00
_cell.angle_gamma   90.00
#
_symmetry.space_group_name_H-M   'P 1'
#
loop_
_entity.id
_entity.type
_entity.pdbx_description
1 polymer ?
#
loop_
_entity_poly.entity_id
_entity_poly.type
_entity_poly.pdbx_seq_one_letter_code
_entity_poly.pdbx_strand_id
1 'polypeptide(L)'
;FIAQVGDKAIPDITRDDMLDFRDWWFGRIESGEVSANSANKDFTHLGEILKTVNDRKRLGYALPLGGLSFKEGEANTRPPFSNDWIRDVLLKKGALDGLNAEARAIFLVMVNTGMRPSEIAGLRPNEIKLDTETPHLSLAPNERQLKTRNARRSLPLLGVSLAAMRQFPEGFPSYRNNAATLSGTVNKFLRSNGIAESPAHSMYSLRHSFEDRMLEAGIDERIRRDILGHALGRERYGKGASIEMAADLLRPIAF
;
A
#
# COMPACT_ATOMS: atom_id res chain seq x y z
N PHE A 1 18.78 17.68 0.20
CA PHE A 1 19.83 18.29 1.04
C PHE A 1 21.03 18.75 0.21
N ILE A 2 21.88 17.85 -0.33
CA ILE A 2 23.12 18.23 -1.05
C ILE A 2 22.89 19.29 -2.14
N ALA A 3 21.87 19.13 -2.97
CA ALA A 3 21.58 20.10 -4.03
C ALA A 3 21.19 21.51 -3.54
N GLN A 4 20.76 21.64 -2.28
CA GLN A 4 20.27 22.90 -1.71
C GLN A 4 21.26 23.52 -0.71
N VAL A 5 21.96 22.69 0.05
CA VAL A 5 22.84 23.12 1.15
C VAL A 5 24.32 22.82 0.86
N GLY A 6 24.59 21.98 -0.13
CA GLY A 6 25.92 21.51 -0.49
C GLY A 6 26.28 20.16 0.12
N ASP A 7 27.37 19.58 -0.39
CA ASP A 7 27.98 18.38 0.16
C ASP A 7 28.90 18.78 1.32
N LYS A 8 28.40 18.62 2.55
CA LYS A 8 29.07 19.02 3.79
C LYS A 8 29.42 17.79 4.61
N ALA A 9 30.57 17.84 5.28
CA ALA A 9 30.86 16.86 6.30
C ALA A 9 29.84 17.01 7.46
N ILE A 10 29.48 15.90 8.09
CA ILE A 10 28.51 15.87 9.20
C ILE A 10 28.78 16.93 10.29
N PRO A 11 30.01 17.15 10.78
CA PRO A 11 30.26 18.16 11.81
C PRO A 11 30.06 19.61 11.33
N ASP A 12 30.11 19.83 10.01
CA ASP A 12 29.96 21.16 9.40
C ASP A 12 28.49 21.49 9.07
N ILE A 13 27.57 20.55 9.31
CA ILE A 13 26.14 20.78 9.15
C ILE A 13 25.65 21.64 10.32
N THR A 14 25.29 22.87 10.01
CA THR A 14 24.82 23.85 10.99
C THR A 14 23.31 23.83 11.16
N ARG A 15 22.80 24.63 12.12
CA ARG A 15 21.36 24.85 12.24
C ARG A 15 20.79 25.61 11.05
N ASP A 16 21.51 26.61 10.55
CA ASP A 16 21.10 27.44 9.42
C ASP A 16 20.97 26.60 8.14
N ASP A 17 21.91 25.68 7.91
CA ASP A 17 21.82 24.68 6.83
C ASP A 17 20.51 23.88 6.84
N MET A 18 20.07 23.47 8.03
CA MET A 18 18.82 22.72 8.17
C MET A 18 17.58 23.63 8.03
N LEU A 19 17.71 24.92 8.35
CA LEU A 19 16.66 25.93 8.13
C LEU A 19 16.56 26.32 6.66
N ASP A 20 17.67 26.52 5.96
CA ASP A 20 17.70 26.76 4.51
C ASP A 20 17.05 25.60 3.75
N PHE A 21 17.36 24.36 4.16
CA PHE A 21 16.70 23.20 3.60
C PHE A 21 15.20 23.14 3.91
N ARG A 22 14.80 23.63 5.09
CA ARG A 22 13.40 23.74 5.48
C ARG A 22 12.69 24.81 4.68
N ASP A 23 13.28 25.97 4.48
CA ASP A 23 12.66 27.06 3.73
C ASP A 23 12.50 26.70 2.26
N TRP A 24 13.47 25.95 1.69
CA TRP A 24 13.30 25.34 0.38
C TRP A 24 12.09 24.39 0.31
N TRP A 25 11.92 23.51 1.31
CA TRP A 25 10.73 22.65 1.39
C TRP A 25 9.44 23.45 1.59
N PHE A 26 9.49 24.52 2.38
CA PHE A 26 8.35 25.40 2.63
C PHE A 26 7.86 26.05 1.34
N GLY A 27 8.76 26.59 0.51
CA GLY A 27 8.38 27.16 -0.79
C GLY A 27 7.68 26.16 -1.72
N ARG A 28 8.06 24.88 -1.68
CA ARG A 28 7.40 23.81 -2.46
C ARG A 28 6.03 23.42 -1.89
N ILE A 29 5.85 23.56 -0.58
CA ILE A 29 4.55 23.35 0.07
C ILE A 29 3.62 24.51 -0.30
N GLU A 30 4.09 25.76 -0.21
CA GLU A 30 3.30 26.95 -0.57
C GLU A 30 2.89 26.96 -2.05
N SER A 31 3.75 26.47 -2.94
CA SER A 31 3.42 26.33 -4.36
C SER A 31 2.45 25.17 -4.66
N GLY A 32 2.12 24.34 -3.66
CA GLY A 32 1.27 23.16 -3.82
C GLY A 32 1.94 22.00 -4.57
N GLU A 33 3.25 22.08 -4.83
CA GLU A 33 4.01 21.02 -5.51
C GLU A 33 4.08 19.74 -4.68
N VAL A 34 4.16 19.88 -3.35
CA VAL A 34 4.34 18.77 -2.40
C VAL A 34 3.53 18.98 -1.12
N SER A 35 3.20 17.88 -0.44
CA SER A 35 2.53 17.94 0.88
C SER A 35 3.53 18.14 2.02
N ALA A 36 3.07 18.70 3.15
CA ALA A 36 3.84 18.79 4.39
C ALA A 36 4.37 17.43 4.87
N ASN A 37 3.58 16.35 4.72
CA ASN A 37 3.99 14.99 5.04
C ASN A 37 5.17 14.52 4.16
N SER A 38 5.17 14.89 2.87
CA SER A 38 6.30 14.57 1.98
C SER A 38 7.61 15.21 2.46
N ALA A 39 7.55 16.49 2.87
CA ALA A 39 8.71 17.18 3.43
C ALA A 39 9.15 16.57 4.78
N ASN A 40 8.19 16.29 5.68
CA ASN A 40 8.47 15.67 6.98
C ASN A 40 9.15 14.30 6.85
N LYS A 41 8.79 13.49 5.84
CA LYS A 41 9.46 12.22 5.54
C LYS A 41 10.91 12.43 5.12
N ASP A 42 11.19 13.42 4.29
CA ASP A 42 12.56 13.69 3.86
C ASP A 42 13.45 14.14 5.04
N PHE A 43 12.91 15.00 5.91
CA PHE A 43 13.58 15.36 7.18
C PHE A 43 13.81 14.16 8.10
N THR A 44 12.84 13.23 8.16
CA THR A 44 12.98 11.99 8.94
C THR A 44 14.11 11.14 8.39
N HIS A 45 14.14 10.88 7.08
CA HIS A 45 15.19 10.07 6.44
C HIS A 45 16.57 10.71 6.57
N LEU A 46 16.68 12.01 6.32
CA LEU A 46 17.94 12.74 6.53
C LEU A 46 18.41 12.63 7.98
N GLY A 47 17.50 12.86 8.94
CA GLY A 47 17.80 12.74 10.36
C GLY A 47 18.24 11.33 10.77
N GLU A 48 17.58 10.29 10.26
CA GLU A 48 17.95 8.89 10.49
C GLU A 48 19.32 8.55 9.93
N ILE A 49 19.66 9.02 8.73
CA ILE A 49 20.98 8.83 8.12
C ILE A 49 22.06 9.45 9.00
N LEU A 50 21.90 10.74 9.35
CA LEU A 50 22.87 11.47 10.16
C LEU A 50 23.07 10.84 11.54
N LYS A 51 21.97 10.50 12.24
CA LYS A 51 22.01 9.80 13.53
C LYS A 51 22.70 8.45 13.42
N THR A 52 22.34 7.65 12.42
CA THR A 52 22.91 6.30 12.23
C THR A 52 24.42 6.36 12.03
N VAL A 53 24.92 7.27 11.18
CA VAL A 53 26.35 7.43 10.94
C VAL A 53 27.06 7.93 12.20
N ASN A 54 26.51 8.97 12.84
CA ASN A 54 27.06 9.54 14.07
C ASN A 54 27.22 8.47 15.17
N ASP A 55 26.20 7.64 15.37
CA ASP A 55 26.19 6.57 16.37
C ASP A 55 27.13 5.42 15.99
N ARG A 56 27.03 4.89 14.76
CA ARG A 56 27.79 3.70 14.33
C ARG A 56 29.28 3.98 14.18
N LYS A 57 29.65 5.22 13.87
CA LYS A 57 31.05 5.66 13.79
C LYS A 57 31.54 6.29 15.10
N ARG A 58 30.68 6.39 16.12
CA ARG A 58 30.99 6.96 17.45
C ARG A 58 31.56 8.38 17.35
N LEU A 59 31.00 9.18 16.45
CA LEU A 59 31.54 10.51 16.14
C LEU A 59 31.20 11.55 17.21
N GLY A 60 30.10 11.34 17.96
CA GLY A 60 29.75 12.18 19.11
C GLY A 60 29.30 13.60 18.75
N TYR A 61 28.87 13.85 17.51
CA TYR A 61 28.42 15.16 17.08
C TYR A 61 27.01 15.47 17.57
N ALA A 62 26.76 16.73 17.93
CA ALA A 62 25.43 17.25 18.20
C ALA A 62 24.74 17.62 16.88
N LEU A 63 23.71 16.87 16.49
CA LEU A 63 23.03 17.04 15.20
C LEU A 63 21.88 18.08 15.31
N PRO A 64 21.82 19.11 14.44
CA PRO A 64 20.83 20.19 14.52
C PRO A 64 19.45 19.82 13.93
N LEU A 65 18.83 18.75 14.42
CA LEU A 65 17.60 18.17 13.86
C LEU A 65 16.30 18.66 14.51
N GLY A 66 16.37 19.54 15.51
CA GLY A 66 15.21 20.00 16.27
C GLY A 66 14.29 20.95 15.49
N GLY A 67 12.97 20.82 15.65
CA GLY A 67 11.99 21.82 15.18
C GLY A 67 11.90 21.99 13.66
N LEU A 68 12.19 20.94 12.88
CA LEU A 68 12.18 21.00 11.42
C LEU A 68 10.85 20.62 10.77
N SER A 69 9.98 19.94 11.52
CA SER A 69 8.70 19.44 11.01
C SER A 69 7.72 20.56 10.67
N PHE A 70 6.99 20.39 9.58
CA PHE A 70 5.81 21.17 9.24
C PHE A 70 4.58 20.60 9.91
N LYS A 71 3.64 21.47 10.29
CA LYS A 71 2.30 21.04 10.69
C LYS A 71 1.64 20.38 9.49
N GLU A 72 1.18 19.15 9.68
CA GLU A 72 0.40 18.45 8.67
C GLU A 72 -1.02 19.01 8.68
N GLY A 73 -1.55 19.36 7.51
CA GLY A 73 -2.98 19.63 7.35
C GLY A 73 -3.81 18.35 7.48
N GLU A 74 -5.11 18.43 7.24
CA GLU A 74 -5.94 17.22 7.16
C GLU A 74 -5.34 16.23 6.16
N ALA A 75 -5.21 14.97 6.59
CA ALA A 75 -4.70 13.93 5.70
C ALA A 75 -5.65 13.82 4.51
N ASN A 76 -5.15 14.05 3.29
CA ASN A 76 -5.85 13.72 2.07
C ASN A 76 -6.02 12.18 2.00
N THR A 77 -7.04 11.67 2.67
CA THR A 77 -7.41 10.26 2.64
C THR A 77 -8.05 9.95 1.29
N ARG A 78 -7.54 8.92 0.63
CA ARG A 78 -8.13 8.47 -0.63
C ARG A 78 -9.51 7.89 -0.33
N PRO A 79 -10.58 8.40 -0.96
CA PRO A 79 -11.91 7.88 -0.71
C PRO A 79 -12.02 6.42 -1.18
N PRO A 80 -12.86 5.60 -0.53
CA PRO A 80 -13.29 4.31 -1.05
C PRO A 80 -14.16 4.53 -2.29
N PHE A 81 -14.02 3.67 -3.30
CA PHE A 81 -15.05 3.54 -4.33
C PHE A 81 -16.35 3.03 -3.70
N SER A 82 -17.49 3.57 -4.13
CA SER A 82 -18.81 3.05 -3.75
C SER A 82 -19.07 1.67 -4.35
N ASN A 83 -19.90 0.87 -3.68
CA ASN A 83 -20.21 -0.49 -4.14
C ASN A 83 -20.93 -0.49 -5.50
N ASP A 84 -21.80 0.49 -5.73
CA ASP A 84 -22.47 0.69 -7.02
C ASP A 84 -21.46 1.05 -8.11
N TRP A 85 -20.47 1.92 -7.83
CA TRP A 85 -19.44 2.24 -8.81
C TRP A 85 -18.56 1.03 -9.16
N ILE A 86 -18.19 0.22 -8.16
CA ILE A 86 -17.44 -1.02 -8.40
C ILE A 86 -18.25 -1.94 -9.32
N ARG A 87 -19.51 -2.22 -8.99
CA ARG A 87 -20.35 -3.16 -9.74
C ARG A 87 -20.69 -2.65 -11.15
N ASP A 88 -21.12 -1.39 -11.25
CA ASP A 88 -21.82 -0.88 -12.43
C ASP A 88 -20.88 -0.16 -13.41
N VAL A 89 -19.69 0.25 -12.94
CA VAL A 89 -18.65 0.90 -13.76
C VAL A 89 -17.39 0.04 -13.86
N LEU A 90 -16.73 -0.28 -12.74
CA LEU A 90 -15.42 -0.94 -12.77
C LEU A 90 -15.48 -2.41 -13.21
N LEU A 91 -16.53 -3.13 -12.82
CA LEU A 91 -16.73 -4.54 -13.16
C LEU A 91 -17.62 -4.75 -14.38
N LYS A 92 -18.10 -3.66 -15.01
CA LYS A 92 -18.86 -3.74 -16.26
C LYS A 92 -18.02 -4.42 -17.33
N LYS A 93 -18.64 -5.32 -18.10
CA LYS A 93 -17.99 -6.02 -19.21
C LYS A 93 -17.32 -5.00 -20.16
N GLY A 94 -16.04 -5.19 -20.40
CA GLY A 94 -15.23 -4.33 -21.27
C GLY A 94 -14.62 -3.09 -20.61
N ALA A 95 -15.02 -2.73 -19.39
CA ALA A 95 -14.54 -1.52 -18.72
C ALA A 95 -13.02 -1.50 -18.49
N LEU A 96 -12.40 -2.68 -18.36
CA LEU A 96 -10.98 -2.83 -18.07
C LEU A 96 -10.17 -3.38 -19.27
N ASP A 97 -10.76 -3.50 -20.47
CA ASP A 97 -10.12 -4.19 -21.61
C ASP A 97 -8.90 -3.46 -22.18
N GLY A 98 -8.77 -2.16 -21.93
CA GLY A 98 -7.56 -1.41 -22.30
C GLY A 98 -6.38 -1.60 -21.33
N LEU A 99 -6.55 -2.31 -20.22
CA LEU A 99 -5.44 -2.75 -19.38
C LEU A 99 -4.84 -4.04 -19.96
N ASN A 100 -3.52 -4.20 -19.81
CA ASN A 100 -2.90 -5.50 -20.05
C ASN A 100 -3.46 -6.54 -19.07
N ALA A 101 -3.39 -7.81 -19.45
CA ALA A 101 -4.08 -8.89 -18.77
C ALA A 101 -3.63 -9.05 -17.30
N GLU A 102 -2.32 -8.93 -17.01
CA GLU A 102 -1.79 -9.01 -15.64
C GLU A 102 -2.26 -7.82 -14.78
N ALA A 103 -2.18 -6.59 -15.29
CA ALA A 103 -2.62 -5.40 -14.55
C ALA A 103 -4.13 -5.44 -14.24
N ARG A 104 -4.93 -5.90 -15.21
CA ARG A 104 -6.37 -6.11 -15.03
C ARG A 104 -6.65 -7.16 -13.97
N ALA A 105 -5.95 -8.30 -14.02
CA ALA A 105 -6.12 -9.36 -13.03
C ALA A 105 -5.71 -8.90 -11.62
N ILE A 106 -4.59 -8.20 -11.47
CA ILE A 106 -4.17 -7.65 -10.17
C ILE A 106 -5.22 -6.67 -9.63
N PHE A 107 -5.76 -5.79 -10.47
CA PHE A 107 -6.85 -4.89 -10.09
C PHE A 107 -8.08 -5.65 -9.58
N LEU A 108 -8.52 -6.68 -10.30
CA LEU A 108 -9.66 -7.53 -9.90
C LEU A 108 -9.38 -8.32 -8.62
N VAL A 109 -8.14 -8.75 -8.37
CA VAL A 109 -7.76 -9.40 -7.12
C VAL A 109 -7.89 -8.44 -5.94
N MET A 110 -7.57 -7.16 -6.11
CA MET A 110 -7.74 -6.17 -5.03
C MET A 110 -9.19 -6.00 -4.60
N VAL A 111 -10.16 -6.18 -5.51
CA VAL A 111 -11.58 -5.94 -5.26
C VAL A 111 -12.10 -6.76 -4.07
N ASN A 112 -11.82 -8.07 -4.00
CA ASN A 112 -12.34 -8.92 -2.91
C ASN A 112 -11.29 -9.31 -1.86
N THR A 113 -10.07 -8.78 -1.93
CA THR A 113 -8.99 -9.12 -0.99
C THR A 113 -8.41 -7.92 -0.25
N GLY A 114 -8.54 -6.71 -0.81
CA GLY A 114 -7.89 -5.51 -0.31
C GLY A 114 -6.37 -5.59 -0.24
N MET A 115 -5.74 -6.61 -0.85
CA MET A 115 -4.28 -6.76 -0.85
C MET A 115 -3.60 -5.56 -1.53
N ARG A 116 -2.37 -5.26 -1.14
CA ARG A 116 -1.59 -4.21 -1.80
C ARG A 116 -1.22 -4.66 -3.21
N PRO A 117 -1.19 -3.77 -4.21
CA PRO A 117 -0.80 -4.12 -5.57
C PRO A 117 0.56 -4.84 -5.64
N SER A 118 1.53 -4.43 -4.82
CA SER A 118 2.85 -5.05 -4.76
C SER A 118 2.87 -6.44 -4.11
N GLU A 119 1.96 -6.71 -3.16
CA GLU A 119 1.82 -8.06 -2.59
C GLU A 119 1.27 -9.01 -3.65
N ILE A 120 0.26 -8.57 -4.42
CA ILE A 120 -0.34 -9.38 -5.49
C ILE A 120 0.66 -9.59 -6.63
N ALA A 121 1.32 -8.53 -7.11
CA ALA A 121 2.33 -8.62 -8.15
C ALA A 121 3.49 -9.55 -7.77
N GLY A 122 3.84 -9.58 -6.48
CA GLY A 122 4.91 -10.42 -5.94
C GLY A 122 4.55 -11.90 -5.77
N LEU A 123 3.29 -12.30 -5.98
CA LEU A 123 2.84 -13.67 -5.76
C LEU A 123 3.64 -14.68 -6.58
N ARG A 124 4.00 -15.77 -5.92
CA ARG A 124 4.62 -16.95 -6.50
C ARG A 124 3.59 -18.07 -6.68
N PRO A 125 3.82 -19.01 -7.62
CA PRO A 125 2.89 -20.12 -7.86
C PRO A 125 2.57 -20.92 -6.59
N ASN A 126 3.56 -21.13 -5.71
CA ASN A 126 3.39 -21.86 -4.46
C ASN A 126 2.54 -21.12 -3.41
N GLU A 127 2.30 -19.81 -3.57
CA GLU A 127 1.44 -18.99 -2.71
C GLU A 127 -0.02 -18.97 -3.20
N ILE A 128 -0.29 -19.52 -4.39
CA ILE A 128 -1.61 -19.50 -5.04
C ILE A 128 -2.23 -20.90 -4.89
N LYS A 129 -3.30 -21.02 -4.09
CA LYS A 129 -3.96 -22.31 -3.78
C LYS A 129 -5.34 -22.34 -4.42
N LEU A 130 -5.41 -22.73 -5.70
CA LEU A 130 -6.68 -22.79 -6.44
C LEU A 130 -7.43 -24.12 -6.28
N ASP A 131 -6.69 -25.23 -6.13
CA ASP A 131 -7.24 -26.59 -6.07
C ASP A 131 -7.48 -27.07 -4.63
N THR A 132 -8.14 -26.22 -3.83
CA THR A 132 -8.50 -26.53 -2.43
C THR A 132 -9.99 -26.27 -2.22
N GLU A 133 -10.59 -26.86 -1.19
CA GLU A 133 -12.02 -26.64 -0.87
C GLU A 133 -12.36 -25.14 -0.73
N THR A 134 -11.44 -24.37 -0.14
CA THR A 134 -11.51 -22.92 -0.09
C THR A 134 -10.30 -22.32 -0.80
N PRO A 135 -10.42 -21.97 -2.09
CA PRO A 135 -9.33 -21.34 -2.84
C PRO A 135 -8.81 -20.09 -2.13
N HIS A 136 -7.49 -19.95 -2.02
CA HIS A 136 -6.89 -18.85 -1.25
C HIS A 136 -5.48 -18.48 -1.71
N LEU A 137 -5.04 -17.30 -1.30
CA LEU A 137 -3.66 -16.84 -1.37
C LEU A 137 -3.01 -17.03 0.00
N SER A 138 -1.87 -17.70 0.05
CA SER A 138 -1.09 -17.92 1.26
C SER A 138 0.19 -17.09 1.20
N LEU A 139 0.16 -15.90 1.79
CA LEU A 139 1.32 -15.02 1.85
C LEU A 139 2.30 -15.57 2.89
N ALA A 140 3.48 -16.00 2.44
CA ALA A 140 4.57 -16.42 3.30
C ALA A 140 5.78 -15.50 3.08
N PRO A 141 6.50 -15.09 4.15
CA PRO A 141 7.77 -14.41 3.98
C PRO A 141 8.73 -15.31 3.20
N ASN A 142 9.28 -14.79 2.11
CA ASN A 142 10.41 -15.43 1.44
C ASN A 142 11.66 -15.37 2.34
N GLU A 143 12.53 -16.37 2.25
CA GLU A 143 13.74 -16.55 3.07
C GLU A 143 14.69 -15.33 3.12
N ARG A 144 14.59 -14.41 2.16
CA ARG A 144 15.44 -13.20 2.04
C ARG A 144 14.89 -11.94 2.72
N GLN A 145 13.65 -11.92 3.20
CA GLN A 145 13.10 -10.74 3.87
C GLN A 145 13.07 -10.93 5.38
N LEU A 146 13.98 -10.25 6.07
CA LEU A 146 13.78 -9.87 7.46
C LEU A 146 12.50 -9.04 7.55
N LYS A 147 11.40 -9.59 8.10
CA LYS A 147 10.62 -8.98 9.21
C LYS A 147 9.22 -9.57 9.44
N THR A 148 8.84 -9.39 10.71
CA THR A 148 7.50 -9.32 11.36
C THR A 148 6.50 -10.45 11.13
N ARG A 149 6.12 -11.09 12.25
CA ARG A 149 5.11 -12.15 12.41
C ARG A 149 3.74 -11.84 11.74
N ASN A 150 3.45 -10.57 11.45
CA ASN A 150 2.21 -10.09 10.80
C ASN A 150 2.16 -10.28 9.27
N ALA A 151 3.28 -10.64 8.62
CA ALA A 151 3.32 -10.82 7.15
C ALA A 151 2.70 -12.16 6.70
N ARG A 152 2.61 -13.15 7.58
CA ARG A 152 1.98 -14.44 7.29
C ARG A 152 0.46 -14.31 7.39
N ARG A 153 -0.25 -14.42 6.27
CA ARG A 153 -1.71 -14.46 6.25
C ARG A 153 -2.23 -15.22 5.05
N SER A 154 -3.38 -15.87 5.23
CA SER A 154 -4.13 -16.51 4.16
C SER A 154 -5.37 -15.67 3.85
N LEU A 155 -5.67 -15.51 2.57
CA LEU A 155 -6.77 -14.69 2.06
C LEU A 155 -7.63 -15.53 1.11
N PRO A 156 -8.92 -15.73 1.39
CA PRO A 156 -9.76 -16.51 0.51
C PRO A 156 -9.97 -15.76 -0.81
N LEU A 157 -10.00 -16.50 -1.91
CA LEU A 157 -10.28 -15.99 -3.24
C LEU A 157 -11.75 -16.22 -3.55
N LEU A 158 -12.49 -15.13 -3.75
CA LEU A 158 -13.92 -15.13 -4.01
C LEU A 158 -14.25 -14.31 -5.25
N GLY A 159 -15.35 -14.66 -5.93
CA GLY A 159 -15.94 -13.89 -7.04
C GLY A 159 -14.94 -13.49 -8.13
N VAL A 160 -14.92 -12.21 -8.50
CA VAL A 160 -14.04 -11.67 -9.56
C VAL A 160 -12.55 -11.87 -9.28
N SER A 161 -12.15 -11.86 -8.00
CA SER A 161 -10.75 -12.12 -7.62
C SER A 161 -10.35 -13.57 -7.84
N LEU A 162 -11.25 -14.53 -7.55
CA LEU A 162 -11.01 -15.95 -7.88
C LEU A 162 -10.99 -16.17 -9.40
N ALA A 163 -11.94 -15.59 -10.13
CA ALA A 163 -11.99 -15.68 -11.58
C ALA A 163 -10.73 -15.10 -12.26
N ALA A 164 -10.17 -14.02 -11.70
CA ALA A 164 -8.90 -13.46 -12.14
C ALA A 164 -7.74 -14.42 -11.84
N MET A 165 -7.60 -14.91 -10.61
CA MET A 165 -6.49 -15.80 -10.25
C MET A 165 -6.49 -17.14 -11.00
N ARG A 166 -7.66 -17.67 -11.37
CA ARG A 166 -7.75 -18.89 -12.22
C ARG A 166 -7.10 -18.73 -13.59
N GLN A 167 -7.03 -17.51 -14.13
CA GLN A 167 -6.34 -17.23 -15.39
C GLN A 167 -4.83 -17.06 -15.22
N PHE A 168 -4.36 -16.88 -13.98
CA PHE A 168 -2.96 -16.60 -13.65
C PHE A 168 -2.45 -17.52 -12.52
N PRO A 169 -2.47 -18.86 -12.69
CA PRO A 169 -2.01 -19.80 -11.66
C PRO A 169 -0.51 -19.60 -11.30
N GLU A 170 0.29 -19.10 -12.25
CA GLU A 170 1.71 -18.82 -12.06
C GLU A 170 2.02 -17.41 -11.50
N GLY A 171 0.98 -16.62 -11.20
CA GLY A 171 1.08 -15.23 -10.75
C GLY A 171 1.34 -14.24 -11.89
N PHE A 172 2.14 -13.20 -11.61
CA PHE A 172 2.30 -12.02 -12.48
C PHE A 172 3.77 -11.73 -12.84
N PRO A 173 4.39 -12.52 -13.75
CA PRO A 173 5.81 -12.39 -14.07
C PRO A 173 6.22 -10.98 -14.52
N SER A 174 5.38 -10.28 -15.28
CA SER A 174 5.70 -8.95 -15.83
C SER A 174 5.79 -7.88 -14.73
N TYR A 175 5.00 -8.02 -13.66
CA TYR A 175 4.96 -7.08 -12.54
C TYR A 175 5.75 -7.52 -11.30
N ARG A 176 6.21 -8.78 -11.23
CA ARG A 176 6.90 -9.35 -10.05
C ARG A 176 8.07 -8.51 -9.54
N ASN A 177 8.88 -7.99 -10.46
CA ASN A 177 10.03 -7.14 -10.13
C ASN A 177 9.79 -5.65 -10.43
N ASN A 178 8.62 -5.31 -10.98
CA ASN A 178 8.29 -3.99 -11.49
C ASN A 178 7.00 -3.43 -10.84
N ALA A 179 6.67 -3.86 -9.63
CA ALA A 179 5.43 -3.47 -8.95
C ALA A 179 5.26 -1.94 -8.78
N ALA A 180 6.36 -1.17 -8.83
CA ALA A 180 6.33 0.29 -8.81
C ALA A 180 5.56 0.89 -10.00
N THR A 181 5.66 0.29 -11.19
CA THR A 181 5.02 0.83 -12.41
C THR A 181 3.53 0.49 -12.48
N LEU A 182 3.11 -0.61 -11.86
CA LEU A 182 1.73 -1.11 -11.88
C LEU A 182 0.71 -0.05 -11.49
N SER A 183 0.92 0.59 -10.34
CA SER A 183 -0.03 1.60 -9.84
C SER A 183 -0.11 2.81 -10.78
N GLY A 184 1.00 3.19 -11.42
CA GLY A 184 1.03 4.25 -12.44
C GLY A 184 0.22 3.86 -13.67
N THR A 185 0.41 2.66 -14.20
CA THR A 185 -0.34 2.13 -15.35
C THR A 185 -1.84 2.11 -15.08
N VAL A 186 -2.26 1.52 -13.96
CA VAL A 186 -3.69 1.42 -13.61
C VAL A 186 -4.29 2.79 -13.34
N ASN A 187 -3.64 3.65 -12.55
CA ASN A 187 -4.19 4.98 -12.25
C ASN A 187 -4.29 5.87 -13.50
N LYS A 188 -3.32 5.77 -14.42
CA LYS A 188 -3.40 6.47 -15.71
C LYS A 188 -4.60 5.96 -16.51
N PHE A 189 -4.79 4.64 -16.60
CA PHE A 189 -5.94 4.03 -17.28
C PHE A 189 -7.27 4.49 -16.70
N LEU A 190 -7.45 4.43 -15.36
CA LEU A 190 -8.69 4.83 -14.70
C LEU A 190 -9.07 6.29 -15.02
N ARG A 191 -8.08 7.19 -15.02
CA ARG A 191 -8.28 8.61 -15.33
C ARG A 191 -8.57 8.85 -16.81
N SER A 192 -7.75 8.28 -17.70
CA SER A 192 -7.89 8.47 -19.16
C SER A 192 -9.21 7.91 -19.71
N ASN A 193 -9.81 6.93 -19.04
CA ASN A 193 -11.09 6.34 -19.44
C ASN A 193 -12.29 6.88 -18.65
N GLY A 194 -12.09 7.84 -17.72
CA GLY A 194 -13.18 8.44 -16.96
C GLY A 194 -13.92 7.48 -16.03
N ILE A 195 -13.28 6.38 -15.62
CA ILE A 195 -13.87 5.33 -14.77
C ILE A 195 -13.43 5.43 -13.30
N ALA A 196 -12.73 6.50 -12.93
CA ALA A 196 -12.53 6.88 -11.54
C ALA A 196 -13.74 7.69 -11.05
N GLU A 197 -14.36 7.29 -9.92
CA GLU A 197 -15.54 7.95 -9.34
C GLU A 197 -15.28 9.42 -8.99
N SER A 198 -14.04 9.77 -8.65
CA SER A 198 -13.59 11.16 -8.52
C SER A 198 -12.08 11.29 -8.76
N PRO A 199 -11.53 12.51 -8.94
CA PRO A 199 -10.09 12.72 -9.13
C PRO A 199 -9.22 12.23 -7.97
N ALA A 200 -9.78 12.09 -6.77
CA ALA A 200 -9.10 11.60 -5.58
C ALA A 200 -8.96 10.06 -5.55
N HIS A 201 -9.74 9.35 -6.37
CA HIS A 201 -9.71 7.90 -6.43
C HIS A 201 -8.45 7.37 -7.11
N SER A 202 -8.00 6.21 -6.65
CA SER A 202 -6.88 5.49 -7.25
C SER A 202 -7.09 3.99 -7.10
N MET A 203 -6.20 3.18 -7.68
CA MET A 203 -6.14 1.74 -7.45
C MET A 203 -6.16 1.38 -5.95
N TYR A 204 -5.53 2.18 -5.08
CA TYR A 204 -5.52 1.95 -3.63
C TYR A 204 -6.87 2.21 -2.95
N SER A 205 -7.79 2.94 -3.59
CA SER A 205 -9.15 3.15 -3.09
C SER A 205 -9.93 1.84 -2.97
N LEU A 206 -9.65 0.83 -3.80
CA LEU A 206 -10.28 -0.49 -3.68
C LEU A 206 -10.02 -1.17 -2.35
N ARG A 207 -8.84 -0.94 -1.75
CA ARG A 207 -8.52 -1.47 -0.42
C ARG A 207 -9.40 -0.84 0.66
N HIS A 208 -9.66 0.46 0.56
CA HIS A 208 -10.57 1.16 1.46
C HIS A 208 -12.01 0.68 1.25
N SER A 209 -12.46 0.55 0.00
CA SER A 209 -13.78 -0.02 -0.31
C SER A 209 -13.97 -1.42 0.29
N PHE A 210 -12.93 -2.25 0.25
CA PHE A 210 -13.00 -3.58 0.84
C PHE A 210 -13.04 -3.54 2.37
N GLU A 211 -12.27 -2.67 3.01
CA GLU A 211 -12.33 -2.44 4.45
C GLU A 211 -13.72 -1.95 4.92
N ASP A 212 -14.33 -1.05 4.15
CA ASP A 212 -15.66 -0.52 4.43
C ASP A 212 -16.75 -1.58 4.23
N ARG A 213 -16.69 -2.37 3.15
CA ARG A 213 -17.62 -3.51 3.00
C ARG A 213 -17.55 -4.49 4.16
N MET A 214 -16.34 -4.78 4.67
CA MET A 214 -16.20 -5.62 5.85
C MET A 214 -16.75 -4.96 7.12
N LEU A 215 -16.59 -3.63 7.26
CA LEU A 215 -17.16 -2.87 8.38
C LEU A 215 -18.70 -2.93 8.34
N GLU A 216 -19.30 -2.63 7.18
CA GLU A 216 -20.74 -2.62 6.95
C GLU A 216 -21.38 -4.00 7.20
N ALA A 217 -20.67 -5.08 6.85
CA ALA A 217 -21.10 -6.44 7.13
C ALA A 217 -20.91 -6.87 8.60
N GLY A 218 -20.44 -5.99 9.47
CA GLY A 218 -20.23 -6.28 10.89
C GLY A 218 -19.11 -7.27 11.16
N ILE A 219 -18.11 -7.39 10.27
CA ILE A 219 -16.98 -8.30 10.46
C ILE A 219 -16.08 -7.77 11.57
N ASP A 220 -15.79 -8.64 12.53
CA ASP A 220 -14.97 -8.33 13.70
C ASP A 220 -13.64 -7.67 13.32
N GLU A 221 -13.24 -6.65 14.09
CA GLU A 221 -12.05 -5.84 13.83
C GLU A 221 -10.77 -6.70 13.77
N ARG A 222 -10.66 -7.74 14.60
CA ARG A 222 -9.52 -8.65 14.59
C ARG A 222 -9.38 -9.31 13.23
N ILE A 223 -10.49 -9.81 12.69
CA ILE A 223 -10.55 -10.51 11.41
C ILE A 223 -10.22 -9.53 10.27
N ARG A 224 -10.82 -8.33 10.27
CA ARG A 224 -10.52 -7.29 9.27
C ARG A 224 -9.03 -6.91 9.25
N ARG A 225 -8.43 -6.69 10.43
CA ARG A 225 -6.99 -6.38 10.55
C ARG A 225 -6.11 -7.56 10.14
N ASP A 226 -6.53 -8.80 10.40
CA ASP A 226 -5.83 -10.00 9.97
C ASP A 226 -5.81 -10.13 8.44
N ILE A 227 -6.96 -9.96 7.79
CA ILE A 227 -7.13 -9.99 6.33
C ILE A 227 -6.30 -8.88 5.67
N LEU A 228 -6.42 -7.63 6.16
CA LEU A 228 -5.71 -6.49 5.60
C LEU A 228 -4.21 -6.50 5.94
N GLY A 229 -3.76 -7.32 6.90
CA GLY A 229 -2.38 -7.30 7.37
C GLY A 229 -2.04 -6.02 8.16
N HIS A 230 -3.02 -5.42 8.83
CA HIS A 230 -2.81 -4.29 9.72
C HIS A 230 -2.16 -4.73 11.03
N ALA A 231 -1.27 -3.88 11.56
CA ALA A 231 -0.68 -4.12 12.87
C ALA A 231 -1.77 -4.05 13.95
N LEU A 232 -1.62 -4.89 14.97
CA LEU A 232 -2.37 -4.75 16.22
C LEU A 232 -1.46 -4.05 17.22
N GLY A 233 -2.01 -3.07 17.94
CA GLY A 233 -1.31 -2.45 19.08
C GLY A 233 -1.16 -3.38 20.29
N ARG A 234 -1.53 -4.66 20.15
CA ARG A 234 -1.47 -5.72 21.16
C ARG A 234 -1.00 -7.03 20.55
N GLU A 235 -0.61 -7.98 21.40
CA GLU A 235 -0.24 -9.32 20.97
C GLU A 235 -1.41 -10.06 20.30
N ARG A 236 -1.08 -10.84 19.27
CA ARG A 236 -2.00 -11.72 18.56
C ARG A 236 -2.21 -13.01 19.37
N TYR A 237 -3.21 -13.01 20.25
CA TYR A 237 -3.70 -14.22 20.92
C TYR A 237 -4.71 -14.98 20.04
N GLY A 238 -4.72 -16.32 20.17
CA GLY A 238 -5.58 -17.22 19.38
C GLY A 238 -5.08 -17.47 17.95
N LYS A 239 -5.70 -18.45 17.27
CA LYS A 239 -5.36 -18.83 15.88
C LYS A 239 -5.88 -17.84 14.82
N GLY A 240 -6.76 -16.91 15.19
CA GLY A 240 -7.49 -16.06 14.24
C GLY A 240 -8.63 -16.81 13.55
N ALA A 241 -9.27 -16.18 12.55
CA ALA A 241 -10.27 -16.84 11.72
C ALA A 241 -9.60 -17.91 10.84
N SER A 242 -10.24 -19.07 10.69
CA SER A 242 -9.82 -20.06 9.69
C SER A 242 -10.07 -19.52 8.28
N ILE A 243 -9.50 -20.16 7.26
CA ILE A 243 -9.69 -19.72 5.87
C ILE A 243 -11.14 -19.90 5.42
N GLU A 244 -11.81 -20.95 5.89
CA GLU A 244 -13.22 -21.25 5.65
C GLU A 244 -14.11 -20.21 6.33
N MET A 245 -13.86 -19.91 7.60
CA MET A 245 -14.58 -18.87 8.34
C MET A 245 -14.41 -17.50 7.67
N ALA A 246 -13.20 -17.16 7.25
CA ALA A 246 -12.94 -15.92 6.52
C ALA A 246 -13.69 -15.90 5.18
N ALA A 247 -13.72 -17.02 4.44
CA ALA A 247 -14.45 -17.12 3.19
C ALA A 247 -15.96 -16.94 3.39
N ASP A 248 -16.54 -17.56 4.41
CA ASP A 248 -17.97 -17.45 4.71
C ASP A 248 -18.38 -16.03 5.11
N LEU A 249 -17.53 -15.33 5.88
CA LEU A 249 -17.75 -13.93 6.25
C LEU A 249 -17.61 -12.97 5.06
N LEU A 250 -16.69 -13.25 4.13
CA LEU A 250 -16.43 -12.40 2.97
C LEU A 250 -17.36 -12.67 1.78
N ARG A 251 -17.94 -13.87 1.67
CA ARG A 251 -18.80 -14.26 0.54
C ARG A 251 -19.98 -13.32 0.30
N PRO A 252 -20.70 -12.81 1.31
CA PRO A 252 -21.82 -11.89 1.11
C PRO A 252 -21.42 -10.52 0.56
N ILE A 253 -20.15 -10.12 0.71
CA ILE A 253 -19.64 -8.81 0.29
C ILE A 253 -18.70 -8.86 -0.92
N ALA A 254 -18.47 -10.07 -1.46
CA ALA A 254 -17.63 -10.28 -2.63
C ALA A 254 -18.43 -10.01 -3.91
N PHE A 255 -17.78 -9.36 -4.88
CA PHE A 255 -18.30 -9.20 -6.25
C PHE A 255 -17.90 -10.36 -7.14
#